data_AF-A0A650CUF0-F1
#
_entry.id   AF-A0A650CUF0-F1
#
_cell.length_a   1.000
_cell.length_b   1.000
_cell.length_c   1.000
_cell.angle_alpha   90.00
_cell.angle_beta   90.00
_cell.angle_gamma   90.00
#
_symmetry.space_group_name_H-M   'P 1'
#
loop_
_entity.id
_entity.type
_entity.pdbx_description
1 polymer ?
#
loop_
_entity_poly.entity_id
_entity_poly.type
_entity_poly.pdbx_seq_one_letter_code
_entity_poly.pdbx_strand_id
1 'polypeptide(L)'
;MNAIDYAVTSKHLTSTVVHELLFSTKQMRFIKPIRSDKGLGKLYYKLLDGHYLKFCLYGNKNDVTLKIKLVDIENGEPNENTVFEITADWSIIDQILSDQNAPRILTDFLNMMPAFHGVSRVADTKYEYKNSYEIVWTIRDYIQAKVVQE
;
A
#
# COMPACT_ATOMS: atom_id res chain seq x y z
N MET A 1 -19.62 6.95 -17.46
CA MET A 1 -18.33 7.02 -16.73
C MET A 1 -17.49 5.85 -17.20
N ASN A 2 -16.33 6.11 -17.80
CA ASN A 2 -15.46 5.06 -18.32
C ASN A 2 -14.50 4.64 -17.20
N ALA A 3 -14.60 3.39 -16.76
CA ALA A 3 -13.61 2.84 -15.85
C ALA A 3 -12.34 2.46 -16.63
N ILE A 4 -11.17 2.64 -16.02
CA ILE A 4 -9.90 2.22 -16.59
C ILE A 4 -9.40 0.93 -15.95
N ASP A 5 -8.67 0.14 -16.73
CA ASP A 5 -7.92 -0.99 -16.21
C ASP A 5 -6.62 -0.46 -15.60
N TYR A 6 -6.37 -0.80 -14.34
CA TYR A 6 -5.17 -0.41 -13.62
C TYR A 6 -4.56 -1.62 -12.92
N ALA A 7 -3.24 -1.78 -13.01
CA ALA A 7 -2.55 -2.93 -12.44
C ALA A 7 -1.45 -2.50 -11.47
N VAL A 8 -1.30 -3.25 -10.39
CA VAL A 8 -0.21 -3.09 -9.42
C VAL A 8 0.52 -4.41 -9.23
N THR A 9 1.72 -4.32 -8.69
CA THR A 9 2.60 -5.46 -8.42
C THR A 9 2.35 -6.04 -7.04
N SER A 10 2.19 -7.34 -6.96
CA SER A 10 2.04 -8.09 -5.72
C SER A 10 2.75 -9.43 -5.88
N LYS A 11 3.97 -9.54 -5.37
CA LYS A 11 4.83 -10.72 -5.47
C LYS A 11 5.74 -10.86 -4.26
N HIS A 12 5.99 -12.10 -3.88
CA HIS A 12 6.97 -12.48 -2.87
C HIS A 12 7.83 -13.62 -3.42
N LEU A 13 9.11 -13.34 -3.62
CA LEU A 13 10.13 -14.25 -4.12
C LEU A 13 11.23 -14.44 -3.07
N THR A 14 12.18 -15.34 -3.32
CA THR A 14 13.21 -15.75 -2.34
C THR A 14 14.03 -14.59 -1.77
N SER A 15 14.25 -13.53 -2.55
CA SER A 15 15.10 -12.40 -2.19
C SER A 15 14.38 -11.05 -2.18
N THR A 16 13.12 -11.00 -2.60
CA THR A 16 12.41 -9.74 -2.82
C THR A 16 10.93 -9.86 -2.54
N VAL A 17 10.37 -8.80 -1.98
CA VAL A 17 8.93 -8.58 -1.85
C VAL A 17 8.57 -7.28 -2.53
N VAL A 18 7.55 -7.33 -3.39
CA VAL A 18 6.89 -6.14 -3.92
C VAL A 18 5.42 -6.26 -3.61
N HIS A 19 4.92 -5.35 -2.77
CA HIS A 19 3.55 -5.36 -2.29
C HIS A 19 2.94 -3.98 -2.51
N GLU A 20 2.05 -3.91 -3.49
CA GLU A 20 1.30 -2.69 -3.82
C GLU A 20 -0.20 -2.95 -3.66
N LEU A 21 -0.90 -2.04 -2.98
CA LEU A 21 -2.35 -2.04 -2.85
C LEU A 21 -2.93 -0.66 -3.12
N LEU A 22 -4.11 -0.63 -3.74
CA LEU A 22 -4.87 0.60 -3.92
C LEU A 22 -5.87 0.81 -2.81
N PHE A 23 -5.99 2.05 -2.38
CA PHE A 23 -6.89 2.52 -1.36
C PHE A 23 -7.81 3.61 -1.92
N SER A 24 -9.11 3.45 -1.72
CA SER A 24 -10.11 4.44 -2.12
C SER A 24 -10.22 5.54 -1.08
N THR A 25 -9.87 6.77 -1.46
CA THR A 25 -10.03 7.95 -0.58
C THR A 25 -11.49 8.30 -0.33
N LYS A 26 -12.39 7.91 -1.24
CA LYS A 26 -13.85 8.09 -1.09
C LYS A 26 -14.46 7.08 -0.13
N GLN A 27 -14.06 5.81 -0.21
CA GLN A 27 -14.66 4.74 0.59
C GLN A 27 -13.90 4.47 1.91
N MET A 28 -12.73 5.10 2.07
CA MET A 28 -11.79 4.88 3.17
C MET A 28 -11.51 3.40 3.43
N ARG A 29 -11.14 2.67 2.36
CA ARG A 29 -10.77 1.25 2.42
C ARG A 29 -9.85 0.86 1.26
N PHE A 30 -9.11 -0.23 1.45
CA PHE A 30 -8.42 -0.90 0.36
C PHE A 30 -9.42 -1.45 -0.65
N ILE A 31 -9.10 -1.30 -1.94
CA ILE A 31 -9.94 -1.74 -3.03
C ILE A 31 -9.73 -3.23 -3.24
N LYS A 32 -10.81 -4.01 -3.38
CA LYS A 32 -10.68 -5.42 -3.78
C LYS A 32 -10.35 -5.48 -5.27
N PRO A 33 -9.26 -6.14 -5.69
CA PRO A 33 -8.94 -6.31 -7.10
C PRO A 33 -10.02 -7.17 -7.78
N ILE A 34 -10.30 -6.87 -9.05
CA ILE A 34 -11.24 -7.66 -9.87
C ILE A 34 -10.62 -8.98 -10.36
N ARG A 35 -9.28 -9.04 -10.41
CA ARG A 35 -8.52 -10.22 -10.82
C ARG A 35 -7.15 -10.18 -10.17
N SER A 36 -6.66 -11.35 -9.79
CA SER A 36 -5.29 -11.55 -9.30
C SER A 36 -4.59 -12.57 -10.19
N ASP A 37 -3.36 -12.28 -10.58
CA ASP A 37 -2.51 -13.18 -11.38
C ASP A 37 -1.26 -13.54 -10.58
N LYS A 38 -1.21 -14.79 -10.11
CA LYS A 38 -0.09 -15.32 -9.34
C LYS A 38 1.14 -15.61 -10.18
N GLY A 39 0.97 -15.92 -11.47
CA GLY A 39 2.08 -16.20 -12.37
C GLY A 39 2.86 -14.93 -12.69
N LEU A 40 2.16 -13.81 -12.87
CA LEU A 40 2.76 -12.50 -13.14
C LEU A 40 3.02 -11.67 -11.87
N GLY A 41 2.48 -12.07 -10.72
CA GLY A 41 2.57 -11.30 -9.48
C GLY A 41 1.86 -9.95 -9.59
N LYS A 42 0.63 -9.94 -10.11
CA LYS A 42 -0.15 -8.72 -10.37
C LYS A 42 -1.56 -8.77 -9.80
N LEU A 43 -2.04 -7.61 -9.38
CA LEU A 43 -3.44 -7.36 -9.05
C LEU A 43 -4.01 -6.36 -10.04
N TYR A 44 -5.20 -6.64 -10.56
CA TYR A 44 -5.89 -5.83 -11.55
C TYR A 44 -7.16 -5.21 -10.96
N TYR A 45 -7.36 -3.93 -11.25
CA TYR A 45 -8.46 -3.10 -10.76
C TYR A 45 -9.19 -2.47 -11.94
N LYS A 46 -10.45 -2.14 -11.70
CA LYS A 46 -11.22 -1.21 -12.53
C LYS A 46 -11.50 0.04 -11.72
N LEU A 47 -10.91 1.16 -12.14
CA LEU A 47 -10.97 2.42 -11.41
C LEU A 47 -11.79 3.43 -12.17
N LEU A 48 -12.61 4.19 -11.46
CA LEU A 48 -13.28 5.37 -11.99
C LEU A 48 -12.39 6.60 -11.78
N ASP A 49 -12.66 7.67 -12.52
CA ASP A 49 -12.07 8.98 -12.25
C ASP A 49 -12.19 9.36 -10.77
N GLY A 50 -11.12 9.95 -10.24
CA GLY A 50 -11.01 10.34 -8.83
C GLY A 50 -9.64 10.07 -8.22
N HIS A 51 -9.57 10.21 -6.90
CA HIS A 51 -8.33 10.17 -6.13
C HIS A 51 -8.19 8.86 -5.35
N TYR A 52 -7.01 8.25 -5.43
CA TYR A 52 -6.66 7.01 -4.75
C TYR A 52 -5.31 7.17 -4.05
N LEU A 53 -5.06 6.36 -3.04
CA LEU A 53 -3.70 6.18 -2.52
C LEU A 53 -3.19 4.82 -2.99
N LYS A 54 -1.94 4.76 -3.45
CA LYS A 54 -1.21 3.52 -3.69
C LYS A 54 -0.18 3.33 -2.59
N PHE A 55 -0.41 2.33 -1.75
CA PHE A 55 0.54 1.90 -0.74
C PHE A 55 1.51 0.94 -1.39
N CYS A 56 2.81 1.18 -1.22
CA CYS A 56 3.87 0.39 -1.84
C CYS A 56 4.86 -0.03 -0.76
N LEU A 57 5.23 -1.30 -0.78
CA LEU A 57 6.36 -1.85 -0.05
C LEU A 57 7.25 -2.56 -1.06
N TYR A 58 8.50 -2.12 -1.15
CA TYR A 58 9.55 -2.77 -1.92
C TYR A 58 10.63 -3.18 -0.94
N GLY A 59 10.86 -4.46 -0.75
CA GLY A 59 11.96 -4.86 0.11
C GLY A 59 12.72 -6.06 -0.38
N ASN A 60 13.91 -6.17 0.18
CA ASN A 60 14.90 -7.19 -0.10
C ASN A 60 15.30 -7.86 1.23
N LYS A 61 16.40 -8.61 1.27
CA LYS A 61 16.83 -9.31 2.49
C LYS A 61 17.18 -8.40 3.67
N ASN A 62 17.62 -7.18 3.39
CA ASN A 62 18.17 -6.26 4.38
C ASN A 62 17.28 -5.02 4.54
N ASP A 63 16.82 -4.46 3.42
CA ASP A 63 16.15 -3.16 3.42
C ASP A 63 14.70 -3.28 2.95
N VAL A 64 13.91 -2.32 3.39
CA VAL A 64 12.56 -2.09 2.92
C VAL A 64 12.32 -0.61 2.65
N THR A 65 11.71 -0.33 1.50
CA THR A 65 11.23 0.99 1.12
C THR A 65 9.71 1.00 1.17
N LEU A 66 9.16 1.84 2.04
CA LEU A 66 7.73 2.13 2.12
C LEU A 66 7.46 3.41 1.33
N LYS A 67 6.50 3.37 0.40
CA LYS A 67 6.03 4.54 -0.35
C LYS A 67 4.52 4.66 -0.30
N ILE A 68 4.03 5.89 -0.23
CA ILE A 68 2.63 6.19 -0.51
C ILE A 68 2.60 7.15 -1.69
N LYS A 69 1.82 6.78 -2.70
CA LYS A 69 1.56 7.65 -3.85
C LYS A 69 0.12 8.11 -3.86
N LEU A 70 -0.10 9.36 -4.21
CA LEU A 70 -1.39 9.84 -4.69
C LEU A 70 -1.55 9.39 -6.15
N VAL A 71 -2.66 8.75 -6.46
CA VAL A 71 -3.02 8.34 -7.81
C VAL A 71 -4.29 9.08 -8.20
N ASP A 72 -4.13 10.03 -9.11
CA ASP A 72 -5.21 10.86 -9.63
C ASP A 72 -5.60 10.34 -11.00
N ILE A 73 -6.87 9.98 -11.19
CA ILE A 73 -7.40 9.52 -12.48
C ILE A 73 -8.30 10.61 -13.02
N GLU A 74 -7.85 11.25 -14.09
CA GLU A 74 -8.58 12.31 -14.79
C GLU A 74 -8.69 11.94 -16.26
N ASN A 75 -9.92 11.91 -16.79
CA ASN A 75 -10.19 11.54 -18.19
C ASN A 75 -9.64 10.17 -18.60
N GLY A 76 -9.58 9.22 -17.65
CA GLY A 76 -9.02 7.89 -17.87
C GLY A 76 -7.50 7.80 -17.94
N GLU A 77 -6.77 8.86 -17.62
CA GLU A 77 -5.31 8.83 -17.54
C GLU A 77 -4.86 8.86 -16.06
N PRO A 78 -4.09 7.86 -15.59
CA PRO A 78 -3.58 7.86 -14.23
C PRO A 78 -2.31 8.72 -14.11
N ASN A 79 -2.34 9.68 -13.19
CA ASN A 79 -1.17 10.43 -12.74
C ASN A 79 -0.76 9.96 -11.33
N GLU A 80 0.52 9.62 -11.14
CA GLU A 80 1.04 9.18 -9.85
C GLU A 80 2.05 10.17 -9.29
N ASN A 81 1.80 10.66 -8.08
CA ASN A 81 2.76 11.48 -7.34
C ASN A 81 3.14 10.80 -6.02
N THR A 82 4.43 10.68 -5.74
CA THR A 82 4.90 10.14 -4.46
C THR A 82 4.75 11.21 -3.38
N VAL A 83 3.96 10.92 -2.34
CA VAL A 83 3.66 11.86 -1.24
C VAL A 83 4.38 11.49 0.07
N PHE A 84 4.86 10.25 0.16
CA PHE A 84 5.68 9.78 1.25
C PHE A 84 6.61 8.66 0.75
N GLU A 85 7.87 8.69 1.18
CA GLU A 85 8.85 7.67 0.90
C GLU A 85 9.86 7.60 2.05
N ILE A 86 10.17 6.38 2.49
CA ILE A 86 11.23 6.11 3.43
C ILE A 86 11.85 4.75 3.17
N THR A 87 13.15 4.62 3.40
CA THR A 87 13.88 3.36 3.38
C THR A 87 14.48 3.12 4.76
N ALA A 88 14.37 1.89 5.25
CA ALA A 88 14.89 1.44 6.54
C ALA A 88 15.24 -0.05 6.47
N ASP A 89 15.87 -0.57 7.53
CA ASP A 89 16.10 -2.00 7.69
C ASP A 89 14.77 -2.76 7.74
N TRP A 90 14.75 -3.98 7.19
CA TRP A 90 13.56 -4.84 7.11
C TRP A 90 12.93 -5.10 8.49
N SER A 91 13.73 -5.09 9.56
CA SER A 91 13.27 -5.23 10.95
C SER A 91 12.19 -4.22 11.35
N ILE A 92 12.11 -3.06 10.69
CA ILE A 92 11.05 -2.08 10.95
C ILE A 92 9.66 -2.69 10.72
N ILE A 93 9.50 -3.64 9.79
CA ILE A 93 8.22 -4.30 9.52
C ILE A 93 7.74 -5.07 10.74
N ASP A 94 8.63 -5.85 11.37
CA ASP A 94 8.31 -6.61 12.58
C ASP A 94 8.00 -5.68 13.76
N GLN A 95 8.76 -4.58 13.89
CA GLN A 95 8.49 -3.55 14.90
C GLN A 95 7.09 -2.94 14.73
N ILE A 96 6.71 -2.55 13.50
CA ILE A 96 5.39 -1.98 13.22
C ILE A 96 4.27 -3.00 13.51
N LEU A 97 4.45 -4.26 13.11
CA LEU A 97 3.45 -5.31 13.31
C LEU A 97 3.26 -5.69 14.79
N SER A 98 4.30 -5.55 15.61
CA SER A 98 4.26 -5.82 17.05
C SER A 98 3.78 -4.64 17.91
N ASP A 99 3.78 -3.42 17.35
CA ASP A 99 3.42 -2.21 18.08
C ASP A 99 1.90 -1.99 18.11
N GLN A 100 1.33 -2.02 19.31
CA GLN A 100 -0.10 -1.83 19.55
C GLN A 100 -0.59 -0.41 19.19
N ASN A 101 0.31 0.57 19.12
CA ASN A 101 0.00 1.95 18.77
C ASN A 101 0.22 2.25 17.28
N ALA A 102 0.64 1.27 16.48
CA ALA A 102 0.83 1.47 15.05
C ALA A 102 -0.49 1.82 14.35
N PRO A 103 -0.47 2.74 13.35
CA PRO A 103 -1.66 3.09 12.59
C PRO A 103 -2.29 1.83 11.96
N ARG A 104 -3.56 1.56 12.28
CA ARG A 104 -4.23 0.34 11.84
C ARG A 104 -4.20 0.11 10.32
N ILE A 105 -4.30 1.18 9.53
CA ILE A 105 -4.21 1.10 8.07
C ILE A 105 -2.83 0.60 7.60
N LEU A 106 -1.76 0.97 8.30
CA LEU A 106 -0.40 0.53 8.00
C LEU A 106 -0.21 -0.93 8.41
N THR A 107 -0.66 -1.32 9.60
CA THR A 107 -0.55 -2.72 10.05
C THR A 107 -1.39 -3.65 9.18
N ASP A 108 -2.60 -3.26 8.81
CA ASP A 108 -3.44 -4.04 7.88
C ASP A 108 -2.78 -4.13 6.49
N PHE A 109 -2.19 -3.04 5.98
CA PHE A 109 -1.42 -3.07 4.74
C PHE A 109 -0.30 -4.12 4.80
N LEU A 110 0.51 -4.11 5.86
CA LEU A 110 1.60 -5.07 6.06
C LEU A 110 1.10 -6.50 6.25
N ASN A 111 0.01 -6.71 6.98
CA ASN A 111 -0.62 -8.03 7.16
C ASN A 111 -1.19 -8.61 5.86
N MET A 112 -1.53 -7.75 4.89
CA MET A 112 -1.98 -8.17 3.56
C MET A 112 -0.84 -8.42 2.57
N MET A 113 0.43 -8.35 2.99
CA MET A 113 1.60 -8.65 2.16
C MET A 113 1.47 -10.04 1.52
N PRO A 114 1.92 -10.24 0.26
CA PRO A 114 1.78 -11.54 -0.40
C PRO A 114 2.60 -12.60 0.35
N ALA A 115 1.99 -13.77 0.55
CA ALA A 115 2.73 -14.96 0.97
C ALA A 115 3.73 -15.39 -0.12
N PHE A 116 4.73 -16.19 0.24
CA PHE A 116 5.74 -16.71 -0.68
C PHE A 116 5.11 -17.37 -1.92
N HIS A 117 5.54 -16.96 -3.12
CA HIS A 117 4.95 -17.34 -4.42
C HIS A 117 3.44 -17.04 -4.57
N GLY A 118 2.93 -16.08 -3.80
CA GLY A 118 1.54 -15.64 -3.80
C GLY A 118 1.35 -14.20 -4.24
N VAL A 119 0.09 -13.77 -4.11
CA VAL A 119 -0.39 -12.40 -4.32
C VAL A 119 -1.23 -12.02 -3.09
N SER A 120 -1.27 -10.74 -2.78
CA SER A 120 -1.98 -10.14 -1.66
C SER A 120 -3.48 -10.41 -1.76
N ARG A 121 -4.13 -10.58 -0.61
CA ARG A 121 -5.59 -10.64 -0.50
C ARG A 121 -6.07 -9.45 0.30
N VAL A 122 -7.01 -8.70 -0.27
CA VAL A 122 -7.53 -7.49 0.37
C VAL A 122 -8.64 -7.86 1.34
N ALA A 123 -8.43 -7.54 2.62
CA ALA A 123 -9.44 -7.67 3.67
C ALA A 123 -10.54 -6.60 3.50
N ASP A 124 -11.75 -6.90 3.98
CA ASP A 124 -12.86 -5.95 3.95
C ASP A 124 -12.86 -5.07 5.20
N THR A 125 -11.90 -4.15 5.26
CA THR A 125 -11.74 -3.22 6.38
C THR A 125 -12.07 -1.80 5.92
N LYS A 126 -12.95 -1.12 6.66
CA LYS A 126 -13.17 0.32 6.54
C LYS A 126 -12.41 1.05 7.65
N TYR A 127 -11.83 2.19 7.32
CA TYR A 127 -11.10 3.04 8.24
C TYR A 127 -11.83 4.35 8.49
N GLU A 128 -11.67 4.89 9.69
CA GLU A 128 -12.26 6.15 10.12
C GLU A 128 -11.20 7.25 10.04
N TYR A 129 -11.05 7.82 8.84
CA TYR A 129 -10.22 8.99 8.59
C TYR A 129 -11.07 10.07 7.91
N LYS A 130 -10.77 11.34 8.18
CA LYS A 130 -11.46 12.49 7.58
C LYS A 130 -11.12 12.63 6.10
N ASN A 131 -9.86 12.40 5.74
CA ASN A 131 -9.36 12.52 4.37
C ASN A 131 -8.05 11.75 4.16
N SER A 132 -7.57 11.71 2.92
CA SER A 132 -6.31 11.06 2.54
C SER A 132 -5.08 11.72 3.16
N TYR A 133 -5.11 13.03 3.41
CA TYR A 133 -4.00 13.76 4.03
C TYR A 133 -3.77 13.29 5.46
N GLU A 134 -4.82 13.13 6.26
CA GLU A 134 -4.74 12.62 7.63
C GLU A 134 -4.12 11.21 7.68
N ILE A 135 -4.45 10.34 6.70
CA ILE A 135 -3.84 9.02 6.56
C ILE A 135 -2.33 9.14 6.35
N VAL A 136 -1.91 9.93 5.35
CA VAL A 136 -0.49 10.07 4.99
C VAL A 136 0.30 10.67 6.15
N TRP A 137 -0.23 11.70 6.82
CA TRP A 137 0.41 12.32 7.98
C TRP A 137 0.53 11.38 9.16
N THR A 138 -0.55 10.66 9.50
CA THR A 138 -0.53 9.69 10.61
C THR A 138 0.54 8.62 10.40
N ILE A 139 0.66 8.11 9.17
CA ILE A 139 1.69 7.11 8.84
C ILE A 139 3.09 7.72 8.87
N ARG A 140 3.25 8.91 8.26
CA ARG A 140 4.53 9.62 8.22
C ARG A 140 5.06 9.88 9.63
N ASP A 141 4.26 10.51 10.48
CA ASP A 141 4.68 10.91 11.82
C ASP A 141 5.04 9.69 12.67
N TYR A 142 4.23 8.62 12.56
CA TYR A 142 4.51 7.36 13.23
C TYR A 142 5.84 6.73 12.78
N ILE A 143 6.07 6.58 11.47
CA ILE A 143 7.30 5.95 10.98
C ILE A 143 8.52 6.84 11.27
N GLN A 144 8.41 8.16 11.12
CA GLN A 144 9.50 9.08 11.45
C GLN A 144 9.88 9.00 12.93
N ALA A 145 8.90 8.89 13.84
CA ALA A 145 9.17 8.71 15.26
C ALA A 145 9.88 7.38 15.57
N LYS A 146 9.64 6.32 14.78
CA LYS A 146 10.32 5.03 14.91
C LYS A 146 11.75 5.05 14.38
N VAL A 147 11.95 5.59 13.18
CA VAL A 147 13.27 5.61 12.52
C VAL A 147 14.26 6.54 13.23
N VAL A 148 13.81 7.61 13.90
CA VAL A 148 14.69 8.52 14.66
C VAL A 148 15.10 7.92 16.03
N GLN A 149 14.47 6.84 16.48
CA GLN A 149 14.79 6.18 17.76
C GLN A 149 15.86 5.09 17.64
N GLU A 150 16.33 4.78 16.41
CA GLU A 150 17.48 3.91 16.13
C GLU A 150 18.77 4.75 15.98
#